data_AF-A0A2A4GEF1-F1
#
_entry.id   AF-A0A2A4GEF1-F1
#
_cell.length_a   1.000
_cell.length_b   1.000
_cell.length_c   1.000
_cell.angle_alpha   90.00
_cell.angle_beta   90.00
_cell.angle_gamma   90.00
#
_symmetry.space_group_name_H-M   'P 1'
#
loop_
_entity.id
_entity.type
_entity.pdbx_description
1 polymer ?
#
loop_
_entity_poly.entity_id
_entity_poly.type
_entity_poly.pdbx_seq_one_letter_code
_entity_poly.pdbx_strand_id
1 'polypeptide(L)'
;MIWVLVIFVSALLPIIMALNAEYFSPLVGVDQGNWLGLIGATLPLWFSLVVLSVQQLAEKLRDKRRLYEALIERHDADTDAYNAAFMRFSNSLNLKMRTLRQAVAQIEDVLNEGPASEVFGAWRGRLKKESLPSNCPDIRAALRDVTRCPGFLFLEDSQIRRSPLSIAANSKIPAVDKVVFSRDEEIIIARLAQDLVKDSVKKNILLAGAGMLSQSADSSVALDKFNNEVHSLSLCIRNKSGVDDIKDCFYGVALSLLYLIEVLALEISVEQEAHAIFSDIYGKHIERQRGFYPVLKAPLQIAEVVLPEDVNDYLDPRVALNHVGLV
;
A
#
# COMPACT_ATOMS: atom_id res chain seq x y z
N MET A 1 10.32 -44.08 0.00
CA MET A 1 9.62 -45.34 -0.35
C MET A 1 10.52 -46.57 -0.21
N ILE A 2 11.74 -46.59 -0.76
CA ILE A 2 12.65 -47.76 -0.70
C ILE A 2 12.88 -48.29 0.73
N TRP A 3 13.13 -47.42 1.71
CA TRP A 3 13.37 -47.83 3.10
C TRP A 3 12.17 -48.46 3.81
N VAL A 4 10.94 -48.03 3.49
CA VAL A 4 9.70 -48.65 4.02
C VAL A 4 9.56 -50.07 3.49
N LEU A 5 9.91 -50.28 2.22
CA LEU A 5 9.93 -51.60 1.59
C LEU A 5 11.01 -52.49 2.23
N VAL A 6 12.21 -51.95 2.50
CA VAL A 6 13.29 -52.67 3.21
C VAL A 6 12.88 -53.07 4.62
N ILE A 7 12.22 -52.17 5.38
CA ILE A 7 11.72 -52.48 6.73
C ILE A 7 10.64 -53.57 6.68
N PHE A 8 9.69 -53.46 5.75
CA PHE A 8 8.63 -54.46 5.59
C PHE A 8 9.19 -55.82 5.17
N VAL A 9 10.16 -55.86 4.26
CA VAL A 9 10.87 -57.08 3.85
C VAL A 9 11.69 -57.66 5.01
N SER A 10 12.31 -56.81 5.84
CA SER A 10 13.08 -57.23 7.01
C SER A 10 12.22 -57.83 8.13
N ALA A 11 10.98 -57.36 8.27
CA ALA A 11 10.01 -57.93 9.21
C ALA A 11 9.52 -59.33 8.77
N LEU A 12 9.50 -59.59 7.46
CA LEU A 12 9.09 -60.88 6.89
C LEU A 12 10.20 -61.92 6.91
N LEU A 13 11.47 -61.51 6.98
CA LEU A 13 12.64 -62.40 7.02
C LEU A 13 12.57 -63.50 8.09
N PRO A 14 12.31 -63.21 9.38
CA PRO A 14 12.20 -64.26 10.41
C PRO A 14 11.02 -65.21 10.17
N ILE A 15 9.91 -64.72 9.60
CA ILE A 15 8.75 -65.55 9.25
C ILE A 15 9.09 -66.47 8.07
N ILE A 16 9.76 -65.95 7.04
CA ILE A 16 10.21 -66.74 5.88
C ILE A 16 11.26 -67.77 6.31
N MET A 17 12.18 -67.42 7.21
CA MET A 17 13.18 -68.32 7.78
C MET A 17 12.56 -69.42 8.66
N ALA A 18 11.45 -69.12 9.35
CA ALA A 18 10.71 -70.10 10.13
C ALA A 18 9.87 -71.04 9.24
N LEU A 19 9.17 -70.49 8.23
CA LEU A 19 8.35 -71.27 7.29
C LEU A 19 9.18 -72.22 6.40
N ASN A 20 10.45 -71.87 6.14
CA ASN A 20 11.37 -72.69 5.36
C ASN A 20 12.46 -73.34 6.23
N ALA A 21 12.17 -73.62 7.51
CA ALA A 21 13.11 -74.20 8.45
C ALA A 21 13.80 -75.47 7.91
N GLU A 22 13.08 -76.29 7.14
CA GLU A 22 13.61 -77.52 6.54
C GLU A 22 14.79 -77.28 5.57
N TYR A 23 14.83 -76.12 4.93
CA TYR A 23 15.88 -75.74 3.99
C TYR A 23 17.02 -74.98 4.67
N PHE A 24 16.72 -74.15 5.67
CA PHE A 24 17.72 -73.30 6.32
C PHE A 24 18.43 -73.96 7.51
N SER A 25 17.75 -74.85 8.25
CA SER A 25 18.37 -75.54 9.39
C SER A 25 19.59 -76.40 9.01
N PRO A 26 19.60 -77.16 7.88
CA PRO A 26 20.76 -77.96 7.48
C PRO A 26 21.94 -77.10 7.01
N LEU A 27 21.66 -75.93 6.41
CA LEU A 27 22.66 -74.97 5.92
C LEU A 27 23.51 -74.39 7.06
N VAL A 28 22.94 -74.29 8.26
CA VAL A 28 23.61 -73.76 9.46
C VAL A 28 24.03 -74.89 10.42
N GLY A 29 23.75 -76.15 10.07
CA GLY A 29 24.15 -77.32 10.86
C GLY A 29 23.37 -77.52 12.16
N VAL A 30 22.12 -77.05 12.23
CA VAL A 30 21.27 -77.08 13.43
C VAL A 30 20.01 -77.92 13.16
N ASP A 31 19.54 -78.67 14.15
CA ASP A 31 18.26 -79.36 14.08
C ASP A 31 17.09 -78.36 14.06
N GLN A 32 15.97 -78.75 13.45
CA GLN A 32 14.83 -77.84 13.23
C GLN A 32 14.27 -77.24 14.53
N GLY A 33 14.29 -78.01 15.64
CA GLY A 33 13.82 -77.54 16.94
C GLY A 33 14.67 -76.39 17.48
N ASN A 34 15.99 -76.55 17.48
CA ASN A 34 16.91 -75.49 17.91
C ASN A 34 16.94 -74.30 16.93
N TRP A 35 16.76 -74.54 15.63
CA TRP A 35 16.63 -73.47 14.62
C TRP A 35 15.40 -72.58 14.88
N LEU A 36 14.24 -73.19 15.11
CA LEU A 36 13.02 -72.46 15.47
C LEU A 36 13.15 -71.74 16.82
N GLY A 37 13.84 -72.35 17.79
CA GLY A 37 14.17 -71.69 19.06
C GLY A 37 15.05 -70.45 18.89
N LEU A 38 16.04 -70.51 17.98
CA LEU A 38 16.94 -69.39 17.67
C LEU A 38 16.21 -68.25 16.93
N ILE A 39 15.33 -68.57 15.99
CA ILE A 39 14.46 -67.57 15.34
C ILE A 39 13.49 -66.96 16.36
N GLY A 40 12.89 -67.79 17.22
CA GLY A 40 12.03 -67.35 18.32
C GLY A 40 12.71 -66.37 19.27
N ALA A 41 14.00 -66.61 19.59
CA ALA A 41 14.79 -65.73 20.45
C ALA A 41 15.16 -64.39 19.77
N THR A 42 15.25 -64.34 18.45
CA THR A 42 15.60 -63.12 17.69
C THR A 42 14.37 -62.30 17.28
N LEU A 43 13.17 -62.89 17.29
CA LEU A 43 11.90 -62.25 16.98
C LEU A 43 11.64 -60.93 17.74
N PRO A 44 11.87 -60.85 19.06
CA PRO A 44 11.74 -59.60 19.81
C PRO A 44 12.65 -58.48 19.26
N LEU A 45 13.87 -58.84 18.86
CA LEU A 45 14.87 -57.89 18.34
C LEU A 45 14.45 -57.34 16.96
N TRP A 46 13.94 -58.20 16.09
CA TRP A 46 13.34 -57.79 14.81
C TRP A 46 12.13 -56.88 15.01
N PHE A 47 11.24 -57.22 15.96
CA PHE A 47 10.07 -56.41 16.26
C PHE A 47 10.45 -55.02 16.80
N SER A 48 11.41 -54.94 17.73
CA SER A 48 11.93 -53.66 18.22
C SER A 48 12.54 -52.79 17.12
N LEU A 49 13.25 -53.39 16.16
CA LEU A 49 13.86 -52.67 15.03
C LEU A 49 12.79 -52.09 14.09
N VAL A 50 11.72 -52.84 13.82
CA VAL A 50 10.57 -52.35 13.05
C VAL A 50 9.87 -51.19 13.77
N VAL A 51 9.59 -51.34 15.07
CA VAL A 51 8.94 -50.29 15.88
C VAL A 51 9.77 -49.01 15.89
N LEU A 52 11.08 -49.09 16.15
CA LEU A 52 11.98 -47.94 16.13
C LEU A 52 12.00 -47.26 14.76
N SER A 53 12.02 -48.04 13.67
CA SER A 53 12.03 -47.49 12.32
C SER A 53 10.73 -46.77 11.97
N VAL A 54 9.58 -47.31 12.39
CA VAL A 54 8.28 -46.66 12.24
C VAL A 54 8.19 -45.39 13.09
N GLN A 55 8.69 -45.42 14.32
CA GLN A 55 8.74 -44.26 15.21
C GLN A 55 9.61 -43.13 14.62
N GLN A 56 10.83 -43.43 14.16
CA GLN A 56 11.69 -42.44 13.50
C GLN A 56 11.05 -41.85 12.24
N LEU A 57 10.32 -42.65 11.48
CA LEU A 57 9.62 -42.16 10.29
C LEU A 57 8.44 -41.26 10.66
N ALA A 58 7.67 -41.62 11.69
CA ALA A 58 6.60 -40.81 12.22
C ALA A 58 7.12 -39.47 12.77
N GLU A 59 8.23 -39.47 13.50
CA GLU A 59 8.91 -38.26 13.97
C GLU A 59 9.39 -37.40 12.80
N LYS A 60 10.06 -37.98 11.81
CA LYS A 60 10.52 -37.25 10.62
C LYS A 60 9.37 -36.63 9.82
N LEU A 61 8.24 -37.32 9.71
CA LEU A 61 7.03 -36.78 9.08
C LEU A 61 6.43 -35.65 9.92
N ARG A 62 6.41 -35.79 11.25
CA ARG A 62 5.97 -34.74 12.18
C ARG A 62 6.85 -33.50 12.09
N ASP A 63 8.15 -33.65 12.01
CA ASP A 63 9.10 -32.54 11.87
C ASP A 63 8.94 -31.82 10.54
N LYS A 64 8.77 -32.57 9.44
CA LYS A 64 8.43 -31.98 8.13
C LYS A 64 7.12 -31.21 8.17
N ARG A 65 6.10 -31.76 8.84
CA ARG A 65 4.80 -31.10 9.00
C ARG A 65 4.93 -29.82 9.81
N ARG A 66 5.69 -29.82 10.91
CA ARG A 66 5.98 -28.63 11.70
C ARG A 66 6.71 -27.55 10.91
N LEU A 67 7.72 -27.94 10.12
CA LEU A 67 8.43 -27.02 9.23
C LEU A 67 7.49 -26.40 8.19
N TYR A 68 6.60 -27.21 7.61
CA TYR A 68 5.60 -26.76 6.66
C TYR A 68 4.59 -25.79 7.31
N GLU A 69 4.08 -26.12 8.50
CA GLU A 69 3.17 -25.26 9.27
C GLU A 69 3.82 -23.93 9.65
N ALA A 70 5.08 -23.95 10.13
CA ALA A 70 5.83 -22.74 10.48
C ALA A 70 6.09 -21.83 9.27
N LEU A 71 6.33 -22.41 8.08
CA LEU A 71 6.47 -21.64 6.84
C LEU A 71 5.17 -20.97 6.44
N ILE A 72 4.04 -21.68 6.53
CA ILE A 72 2.72 -21.12 6.25
C ILE A 72 2.43 -19.96 7.21
N GLU A 73 2.62 -20.17 8.52
CA GLU A 73 2.36 -19.16 9.53
C GLU A 73 3.17 -17.87 9.27
N ARG A 74 4.44 -18.01 8.89
CA ARG A 74 5.28 -16.86 8.53
C ARG A 74 4.75 -16.12 7.29
N HIS A 75 4.37 -16.85 6.24
CA HIS A 75 3.85 -16.23 5.02
C HIS A 75 2.48 -15.57 5.24
N ASP A 76 1.64 -16.16 6.08
CA ASP A 76 0.35 -15.57 6.45
C ASP A 76 0.54 -14.29 7.26
N ALA A 77 1.53 -14.25 8.17
CA ALA A 77 1.89 -13.03 8.90
C ALA A 77 2.41 -11.93 7.96
N ASP A 78 3.28 -12.27 7.00
CA ASP A 78 3.75 -11.33 5.97
C ASP A 78 2.57 -10.81 5.13
N THR A 79 1.60 -11.67 4.82
CA THR A 79 0.40 -11.31 4.04
C THR A 79 -0.54 -10.40 4.83
N ASP A 80 -0.72 -10.66 6.13
CA ASP A 80 -1.52 -9.79 7.00
C ASP A 80 -0.88 -8.40 7.14
N ALA A 81 0.45 -8.34 7.27
CA ALA A 81 1.20 -7.08 7.30
C ALA A 81 1.10 -6.31 5.98
N TYR A 82 1.24 -7.02 4.85
CA TYR A 82 1.00 -6.45 3.53
C TYR A 82 -0.42 -5.89 3.40
N ASN A 83 -1.44 -6.65 3.81
CA ASN A 83 -2.84 -6.24 3.73
C ASN A 83 -3.12 -5.00 4.58
N ALA A 84 -2.52 -4.90 5.77
CA ALA A 84 -2.62 -3.71 6.61
C ALA A 84 -2.02 -2.48 5.91
N ALA A 85 -0.82 -2.61 5.34
CA ALA A 85 -0.16 -1.55 4.60
C ALA A 85 -0.96 -1.13 3.35
N PHE A 86 -1.47 -2.10 2.61
CA PHE A 86 -2.33 -1.92 1.43
C PHE A 86 -3.60 -1.13 1.76
N MET A 87 -4.28 -1.48 2.85
CA MET A 87 -5.49 -0.78 3.29
C MET A 87 -5.20 0.66 3.69
N ARG A 88 -4.02 0.95 4.26
CA ARG A 88 -3.62 2.33 4.59
C ARG A 88 -3.30 3.16 3.35
N PHE A 89 -2.60 2.61 2.36
CA PHE A 89 -2.43 3.26 1.04
C PHE A 89 -3.80 3.63 0.46
N SER A 90 -4.71 2.64 0.43
CA SER A 90 -6.07 2.83 -0.09
C SER A 90 -6.83 3.92 0.66
N ASN A 91 -6.78 3.91 2.00
CA ASN A 91 -7.47 4.89 2.82
C ASN A 91 -6.88 6.30 2.66
N SER A 92 -5.55 6.43 2.62
CA SER A 92 -4.89 7.72 2.35
C SER A 92 -5.34 8.30 1.01
N LEU A 93 -5.22 7.50 -0.06
CA LEU A 93 -5.61 7.91 -1.40
C LEU A 93 -7.07 8.38 -1.44
N ASN A 94 -7.99 7.62 -0.84
CA ASN A 94 -9.41 7.99 -0.78
C ASN A 94 -9.64 9.33 -0.04
N LEU A 95 -8.94 9.56 1.07
CA LEU A 95 -9.06 10.78 1.85
C LEU A 95 -8.47 11.98 1.11
N LYS A 96 -7.28 11.84 0.53
CA LYS A 96 -6.65 12.89 -0.28
C LYS A 96 -7.49 13.22 -1.51
N MET A 97 -8.04 12.22 -2.19
CA MET A 97 -8.95 12.42 -3.33
C MET A 97 -10.21 13.17 -2.92
N ARG A 98 -10.80 12.86 -1.76
CA ARG A 98 -11.95 13.61 -1.25
C ARG A 98 -11.60 15.07 -0.95
N THR A 99 -10.46 15.32 -0.32
CA THR A 99 -9.96 16.67 -0.05
C THR A 99 -9.69 17.43 -1.34
N LEU A 100 -9.10 16.77 -2.33
CA LEU A 100 -8.82 17.33 -3.65
C LEU A 100 -10.09 17.74 -4.37
N ARG A 101 -11.12 16.88 -4.41
CA ARG A 101 -12.44 17.22 -4.95
C ARG A 101 -13.04 18.45 -4.29
N GLN A 102 -12.98 18.50 -2.96
CA GLN A 102 -13.52 19.63 -2.21
C GLN A 102 -12.76 20.93 -2.53
N ALA A 103 -11.43 20.87 -2.58
CA ALA A 103 -10.60 22.02 -2.91
C ALA A 103 -10.83 22.50 -4.35
N VAL A 104 -10.97 21.57 -5.30
CA VAL A 104 -11.29 21.84 -6.70
C VAL A 104 -12.64 22.53 -6.85
N ALA A 105 -13.70 21.98 -6.23
CA ALA A 105 -15.02 22.60 -6.28
C ALA A 105 -14.99 24.01 -5.69
N GLN A 106 -14.28 24.22 -4.58
CA GLN A 106 -14.14 25.53 -3.96
C GLN A 106 -13.38 26.54 -4.82
N ILE A 107 -12.27 26.15 -5.48
CA ILE A 107 -11.53 27.09 -6.32
C ILE A 107 -12.30 27.43 -7.59
N GLU A 108 -13.03 26.45 -8.15
CA GLU A 108 -13.93 26.68 -9.28
C GLU A 108 -15.01 27.68 -8.89
N ASP A 109 -15.66 27.50 -7.73
CA ASP A 109 -16.66 28.46 -7.24
C ASP A 109 -16.10 29.87 -6.99
N VAL A 110 -14.82 29.99 -6.61
CA VAL A 110 -14.18 31.28 -6.29
C VAL A 110 -13.64 31.99 -7.53
N LEU A 111 -13.16 31.25 -8.54
CA LEU A 111 -12.49 31.80 -9.73
C LEU A 111 -13.22 31.54 -11.05
N ASN A 112 -14.47 31.05 -11.05
CA ASN A 112 -15.20 30.71 -12.29
C ASN A 112 -15.65 31.92 -13.14
N GLU A 113 -15.54 33.16 -12.64
CA GLU A 113 -16.14 34.33 -13.28
C GLU A 113 -15.11 35.34 -13.82
N GLY A 114 -15.41 35.88 -15.00
CA GLY A 114 -14.65 36.98 -15.61
C GLY A 114 -13.16 36.66 -15.80
N PRO A 115 -12.27 37.66 -15.59
CA PRO A 115 -10.83 37.49 -15.72
C PRO A 115 -10.22 36.43 -14.77
N ALA A 116 -10.91 36.07 -13.67
CA ALA A 116 -10.45 35.02 -12.76
C ALA A 116 -10.46 33.64 -13.42
N SER A 117 -11.44 33.40 -14.30
CA SER A 117 -11.61 32.15 -15.02
C SER A 117 -10.45 31.90 -15.98
N GLU A 118 -9.95 32.96 -16.62
CA GLU A 118 -8.77 32.91 -17.49
C GLU A 118 -7.50 32.57 -16.70
N VAL A 119 -7.30 33.18 -15.52
CA VAL A 119 -6.17 32.88 -14.63
C VAL A 119 -6.24 31.44 -14.15
N PHE A 120 -7.42 30.97 -13.73
CA PHE A 120 -7.63 29.60 -13.31
C PHE A 120 -7.38 28.60 -14.46
N GLY A 121 -7.86 28.89 -15.66
CA GLY A 121 -7.60 28.09 -16.85
C GLY A 121 -6.11 28.02 -17.22
N ALA A 122 -5.40 29.16 -17.15
CA ALA A 122 -3.97 29.23 -17.38
C ALA A 122 -3.18 28.42 -16.33
N TRP A 123 -3.54 28.55 -15.06
CA TRP A 123 -2.96 27.76 -13.96
C TRP A 123 -3.19 26.26 -14.18
N ARG A 124 -4.43 25.83 -14.48
CA ARG A 124 -4.78 24.42 -14.73
C ARG A 124 -4.02 23.87 -15.94
N GLY A 125 -3.89 24.66 -17.00
CA GLY A 125 -3.13 24.30 -18.20
C GLY A 125 -1.64 24.12 -17.93
N ARG A 126 -1.05 24.90 -17.01
CA ARG A 126 0.34 24.73 -16.56
C ARG A 126 0.51 23.54 -15.63
N LEU A 127 -0.43 23.30 -14.71
CA LEU A 127 -0.36 22.16 -13.78
C LEU A 127 -0.21 20.82 -14.50
N LYS A 128 -0.83 20.66 -15.67
CA LYS A 128 -0.67 19.46 -16.51
C LYS A 128 0.76 19.22 -17.00
N LYS A 129 1.60 20.26 -17.06
CA LYS A 129 2.93 20.24 -17.67
C LYS A 129 4.05 20.44 -16.65
N GLU A 130 3.75 21.14 -15.56
CA GLU A 130 4.71 21.59 -14.57
C GLU A 130 4.13 21.41 -13.17
N SER A 131 5.00 21.05 -12.22
CA SER A 131 4.70 21.06 -10.80
C SER A 131 4.69 22.48 -10.22
N LEU A 132 3.77 22.75 -9.30
CA LEU A 132 3.71 23.99 -8.50
C LEU A 132 3.51 25.32 -9.28
N PRO A 133 2.58 25.41 -10.25
CA PRO A 133 2.35 26.63 -11.04
C PRO A 133 1.88 27.84 -10.22
N SER A 134 1.39 27.67 -8.99
CA SER A 134 1.05 28.75 -8.06
C SER A 134 2.27 29.61 -7.70
N ASN A 135 3.50 29.09 -7.86
CA ASN A 135 4.73 29.85 -7.65
C ASN A 135 5.18 30.65 -8.87
N CYS A 136 4.57 30.46 -10.04
CA CYS A 136 4.93 31.19 -11.26
C CYS A 136 4.64 32.70 -11.09
N PRO A 137 5.62 33.60 -11.38
CA PRO A 137 5.43 35.04 -11.24
C PRO A 137 4.21 35.57 -12.01
N ASP A 138 4.01 35.07 -13.25
CA ASP A 138 2.91 35.50 -14.11
C ASP A 138 1.54 35.16 -13.50
N ILE A 139 1.38 33.94 -12.98
CA ILE A 139 0.13 33.48 -12.35
C ILE A 139 -0.12 34.30 -11.08
N ARG A 140 0.91 34.54 -10.28
CA ARG A 140 0.78 35.34 -9.04
C ARG A 140 0.42 36.79 -9.33
N ALA A 141 1.02 37.39 -10.34
CA ALA A 141 0.71 38.75 -10.78
C ALA A 141 -0.73 38.83 -11.30
N ALA A 142 -1.10 37.94 -12.23
CA ALA A 142 -2.44 37.92 -12.79
C ALA A 142 -3.52 37.65 -11.71
N LEU A 143 -3.29 36.69 -10.82
CA LEU A 143 -4.21 36.43 -9.70
C LEU A 143 -4.37 37.67 -8.80
N ARG A 144 -3.25 38.34 -8.46
CA ARG A 144 -3.29 39.56 -7.65
C ARG A 144 -4.09 40.66 -8.34
N ASP A 145 -3.88 40.87 -9.62
CA ASP A 145 -4.59 41.89 -10.40
C ASP A 145 -6.10 41.61 -10.43
N VAL A 146 -6.49 40.36 -10.65
CA VAL A 146 -7.90 39.96 -10.63
C VAL A 146 -8.52 40.13 -9.25
N THR A 147 -7.84 39.71 -8.18
CA THR A 147 -8.35 39.88 -6.80
C THR A 147 -8.50 41.35 -6.40
N ARG A 148 -7.77 42.25 -7.06
CA ARG A 148 -7.83 43.70 -6.82
C ARG A 148 -8.83 44.42 -7.69
N CYS A 149 -9.38 43.75 -8.71
CA CYS A 149 -10.38 44.32 -9.61
C CYS A 149 -11.60 44.82 -8.81
N PRO A 150 -12.02 46.08 -9.00
CA PRO A 150 -13.25 46.59 -8.39
C PRO A 150 -14.45 45.72 -8.76
N GLY A 151 -15.33 45.42 -7.80
CA GLY A 151 -16.57 44.67 -8.03
C GLY A 151 -16.44 43.15 -7.98
N PHE A 152 -15.26 42.56 -8.21
CA PHE A 152 -15.07 41.10 -8.22
C PHE A 152 -15.47 40.42 -6.89
N LEU A 153 -15.07 40.99 -5.75
CA LEU A 153 -15.34 40.41 -4.43
C LEU A 153 -16.77 40.62 -3.93
N PHE A 154 -17.47 41.61 -4.47
CA PHE A 154 -18.73 42.14 -3.92
C PHE A 154 -19.88 42.06 -4.94
N LEU A 155 -19.84 41.08 -5.86
CA LEU A 155 -20.94 40.81 -6.78
C LEU A 155 -22.23 40.55 -5.98
N GLU A 156 -23.04 41.60 -5.82
CA GLU A 156 -24.40 41.60 -5.32
C GLU A 156 -25.33 41.45 -6.53
N ASP A 157 -25.35 40.29 -7.19
CA ASP A 157 -26.42 40.04 -8.15
C ASP A 157 -27.31 38.88 -7.75
N SER A 158 -28.57 39.26 -7.62
CA SER A 158 -29.68 38.52 -7.05
C SER A 158 -29.94 37.21 -7.79
N GLN A 159 -29.80 36.09 -7.07
CA GLN A 159 -30.89 35.14 -6.77
C GLN A 159 -30.35 33.74 -6.41
N ILE A 160 -29.10 33.37 -6.74
CA ILE A 160 -28.58 32.02 -6.44
C ILE A 160 -27.08 31.99 -6.08
N ARG A 161 -26.23 32.95 -6.49
CA ARG A 161 -24.76 32.87 -6.30
C ARG A 161 -24.29 33.66 -5.08
N ARG A 162 -23.54 33.00 -4.19
CA ARG A 162 -22.80 33.66 -3.09
C ARG A 162 -21.60 34.40 -3.69
N SER A 163 -21.28 35.60 -3.21
CA SER A 163 -20.09 36.32 -3.70
C SER A 163 -18.82 35.48 -3.47
N PRO A 164 -17.78 35.58 -4.34
CA PRO A 164 -16.52 34.84 -4.16
C PRO A 164 -15.92 35.04 -2.78
N LEU A 165 -16.04 36.25 -2.23
CA LEU A 165 -15.60 36.60 -0.88
C LEU A 165 -16.35 35.81 0.21
N SER A 166 -17.67 35.66 0.08
CA SER A 166 -18.49 34.89 1.02
C SER A 166 -18.15 33.41 0.99
N ILE A 167 -17.88 32.87 -0.20
CA ILE A 167 -17.46 31.47 -0.38
C ILE A 167 -16.10 31.27 0.28
N ALA A 168 -15.10 32.08 -0.07
CA ALA A 168 -13.74 32.00 0.47
C ALA A 168 -13.66 32.18 1.99
N ALA A 169 -14.49 33.05 2.59
CA ALA A 169 -14.50 33.24 4.03
C ALA A 169 -15.09 32.06 4.81
N ASN A 170 -15.90 31.21 4.17
CA ASN A 170 -16.59 30.09 4.81
C ASN A 170 -16.14 28.72 4.27
N SER A 171 -15.02 28.67 3.53
CA SER A 171 -14.60 27.49 2.78
C SER A 171 -13.63 26.57 3.52
N LYS A 172 -13.50 26.67 4.85
CA LYS A 172 -12.61 25.78 5.61
C LYS A 172 -12.86 24.32 5.26
N ILE A 173 -11.79 23.60 4.93
CA ILE A 173 -11.85 22.18 4.64
C ILE A 173 -11.52 21.45 5.96
N PRO A 174 -12.37 20.53 6.44
CA PRO A 174 -12.08 19.78 7.66
C PRO A 174 -10.71 19.11 7.58
N ALA A 175 -9.91 19.24 8.64
CA ALA A 175 -8.72 18.43 8.77
C ALA A 175 -9.16 16.97 8.76
N VAL A 176 -8.71 16.23 7.75
CA VAL A 176 -8.95 14.80 7.67
C VAL A 176 -7.90 14.12 8.54
N ASP A 177 -8.31 13.13 9.34
CA ASP A 177 -7.38 12.37 10.17
C ASP A 177 -6.19 11.90 9.32
N LYS A 178 -4.98 12.23 9.77
CA LYS A 178 -3.76 11.85 9.06
C LYS A 178 -3.66 10.33 9.07
N VAL A 179 -3.85 9.69 7.92
CA VAL A 179 -3.49 8.28 7.76
C VAL A 179 -1.99 8.23 7.62
N VAL A 180 -1.30 8.03 8.75
CA VAL A 180 0.15 7.91 8.80
C VAL A 180 0.52 6.43 8.90
N PHE A 181 1.56 6.01 8.19
CA PHE A 181 2.18 4.72 8.49
C PHE A 181 2.80 4.72 9.87
N SER A 182 2.64 3.63 10.62
CA SER A 182 3.51 3.40 11.75
C SER A 182 4.94 3.17 11.24
N ARG A 183 5.93 3.46 12.09
CA ARG A 183 7.35 3.23 11.76
C ARG A 183 7.62 1.77 11.37
N ASP A 184 6.88 0.83 11.96
CA ASP A 184 7.02 -0.59 11.68
C ASP A 184 6.46 -0.97 10.29
N GLU A 185 5.37 -0.33 9.86
CA GLU A 185 4.78 -0.53 8.53
C GLU A 185 5.69 -0.01 7.41
N GLU A 186 6.33 1.14 7.62
CA GLU A 186 7.32 1.68 6.68
C GLU A 186 8.54 0.75 6.52
N ILE A 187 9.04 0.19 7.62
CA ILE A 187 10.14 -0.78 7.61
C ILE A 187 9.74 -2.04 6.85
N ILE A 188 8.50 -2.52 7.03
CA ILE A 188 7.98 -3.69 6.33
C ILE A 188 7.92 -3.43 4.82
N ILE A 189 7.37 -2.28 4.40
CA ILE A 189 7.33 -1.91 2.98
C ILE A 189 8.74 -1.79 2.42
N ALA A 190 9.67 -1.16 3.14
CA ALA A 190 11.05 -1.01 2.70
C ALA A 190 11.75 -2.36 2.52
N ARG A 191 11.51 -3.30 3.44
CA ARG A 191 12.03 -4.66 3.37
C ARG A 191 11.43 -5.43 2.19
N LEU A 192 10.11 -5.40 2.03
CA LEU A 192 9.42 -6.03 0.90
C LEU A 192 9.89 -5.43 -0.43
N ALA A 193 10.09 -4.11 -0.47
CA ALA A 193 10.63 -3.42 -1.63
C ALA A 193 12.05 -3.90 -1.97
N GLN A 194 12.91 -4.05 -0.96
CA GLN A 194 14.27 -4.54 -1.15
C GLN A 194 14.34 -6.00 -1.59
N ASP A 195 13.47 -6.86 -1.04
CA ASP A 195 13.48 -8.30 -1.30
C ASP A 195 12.80 -8.65 -2.63
N LEU A 196 11.76 -7.90 -3.02
CA LEU A 196 10.89 -8.25 -4.14
C LEU A 196 11.05 -7.37 -5.39
N VAL A 197 11.56 -6.14 -5.26
CA VAL A 197 11.64 -5.17 -6.36
C VAL A 197 13.07 -5.10 -6.90
N LYS A 198 13.27 -5.65 -8.11
CA LYS A 198 14.59 -5.61 -8.80
C LYS A 198 14.85 -4.31 -9.54
N ASP A 199 13.79 -3.66 -10.01
CA ASP A 199 13.87 -2.41 -10.76
C ASP A 199 14.07 -1.24 -9.78
N SER A 200 15.18 -0.52 -9.92
CA SER A 200 15.53 0.60 -9.04
C SER A 200 14.53 1.74 -9.10
N VAL A 201 13.95 2.02 -10.27
CA VAL A 201 12.96 3.10 -10.44
C VAL A 201 11.69 2.73 -9.69
N LYS A 202 11.14 1.54 -9.92
CA LYS A 202 9.94 1.07 -9.20
C LYS A 202 10.15 1.02 -7.69
N LYS A 203 11.34 0.60 -7.27
CA LYS A 203 11.70 0.58 -5.85
C LYS A 203 11.69 1.99 -5.27
N ASN A 204 12.29 2.96 -5.95
CA ASN A 204 12.32 4.35 -5.49
C ASN A 204 10.92 4.96 -5.44
N ILE A 205 10.05 4.66 -6.42
CA ILE A 205 8.65 5.10 -6.41
C ILE A 205 7.90 4.54 -5.20
N LEU A 206 8.01 3.23 -4.96
CA LEU A 206 7.38 2.58 -3.81
C LEU A 206 7.85 3.18 -2.48
N LEU A 207 9.16 3.38 -2.32
CA LEU A 207 9.74 3.96 -1.11
C LEU A 207 9.34 5.42 -0.93
N ALA A 208 9.28 6.21 -2.01
CA ALA A 208 8.85 7.59 -1.97
C ALA A 208 7.37 7.71 -1.55
N GLY A 209 6.48 6.92 -2.16
CA GLY A 209 5.06 6.88 -1.78
C GLY A 209 4.85 6.44 -0.33
N ALA A 210 5.63 5.45 0.15
CA ALA A 210 5.59 5.05 1.56
C ALA A 210 6.12 6.15 2.50
N GLY A 211 7.18 6.85 2.09
CA GLY A 211 7.75 7.98 2.84
C GLY A 211 6.79 9.17 2.97
N MET A 212 6.03 9.48 1.91
CA MET A 212 4.98 10.51 1.94
C MET A 212 3.88 10.20 2.96
N LEU A 213 3.62 8.92 3.21
CA LEU A 213 2.67 8.45 4.22
C LEU A 213 3.24 8.42 5.64
N SER A 214 4.56 8.35 5.81
CA SER A 214 5.20 8.27 7.14
C SER A 214 5.58 9.64 7.71
N GLN A 215 6.04 10.59 6.88
CA GLN A 215 6.65 11.84 7.34
C GLN A 215 5.67 13.00 7.58
N SER A 216 4.36 12.74 7.57
CA SER A 216 3.28 13.73 7.41
C SER A 216 3.30 14.37 6.03
N ALA A 217 2.24 14.10 5.26
CA ALA A 217 2.04 14.63 3.91
C ALA A 217 2.13 16.16 3.86
N ASP A 218 2.84 16.70 2.86
CA ASP A 218 2.90 18.13 2.55
C ASP A 218 1.49 18.71 2.35
N SER A 219 0.56 17.90 1.86
CA SER A 219 -0.85 18.26 1.72
C SER A 219 -1.52 18.61 3.05
N SER A 220 -1.10 18.02 4.16
CA SER A 220 -1.59 18.39 5.50
C SER A 220 -1.12 19.80 5.89
N VAL A 221 0.14 20.12 5.63
CA VAL A 221 0.70 21.44 5.94
C VAL A 221 0.06 22.50 5.03
N ALA A 222 -0.15 22.17 3.75
CA ALA A 222 -0.85 23.02 2.80
C ALA A 222 -2.30 23.28 3.23
N LEU A 223 -2.99 22.25 3.75
CA LEU A 223 -4.37 22.36 4.24
C LEU A 223 -4.45 23.25 5.49
N ASP A 224 -3.53 23.07 6.44
CA ASP A 224 -3.45 23.92 7.63
C ASP A 224 -3.19 25.37 7.25
N LYS A 225 -2.27 25.61 6.30
CA LYS A 225 -2.01 26.94 5.75
C LYS A 225 -3.27 27.55 5.12
N PHE A 226 -3.96 26.83 4.24
CA PHE A 226 -5.22 27.29 3.65
C PHE A 226 -6.26 27.65 4.71
N ASN A 227 -6.48 26.77 5.69
CA ASN A 227 -7.45 27.00 6.77
C ASN A 227 -7.09 28.21 7.64
N ASN A 228 -5.79 28.50 7.81
CA ASN A 228 -5.29 29.71 8.48
C ASN A 228 -5.57 30.96 7.64
N GLU A 229 -5.34 30.92 6.33
CA GLU A 229 -5.67 32.05 5.43
C GLU A 229 -7.17 32.36 5.43
N VAL A 230 -8.03 31.34 5.39
CA VAL A 230 -9.49 31.50 5.50
C VAL A 230 -9.88 32.13 6.83
N HIS A 231 -9.20 31.75 7.92
CA HIS A 231 -9.41 32.37 9.22
C HIS A 231 -8.98 33.84 9.25
N SER A 232 -7.82 34.18 8.68
CA SER A 232 -7.35 35.55 8.54
C SER A 232 -8.35 36.39 7.75
N LEU A 233 -8.81 35.92 6.59
CA LEU A 233 -9.83 36.61 5.79
C LEU A 233 -11.12 36.85 6.58
N SER A 234 -11.59 35.85 7.32
CA SER A 234 -12.77 35.97 8.18
C SER A 234 -12.61 37.06 9.24
N LEU A 235 -11.41 37.17 9.83
CA LEU A 235 -11.08 38.24 10.78
C LEU A 235 -10.99 39.61 10.09
N CYS A 236 -10.37 39.71 8.91
CA CYS A 236 -10.30 40.94 8.11
C CYS A 236 -11.71 41.50 7.85
N ILE A 237 -12.67 40.62 7.48
CA ILE A 237 -14.07 40.99 7.23
C ILE A 237 -14.77 41.40 8.54
N ARG A 238 -14.64 40.63 9.62
CA ARG A 238 -15.30 40.90 10.91
C ARG A 238 -14.84 42.21 11.54
N ASN A 239 -13.55 42.52 11.43
CA ASN A 239 -12.96 43.72 12.00
C ASN A 239 -13.22 44.98 11.16
N LYS A 240 -13.92 44.86 10.03
CA LYS A 240 -14.17 45.96 9.07
C LYS A 240 -12.86 46.61 8.60
N SER A 241 -11.84 45.80 8.31
CA SER A 241 -10.58 46.26 7.72
C SER A 241 -10.81 46.97 6.39
N GLY A 242 -9.80 47.71 5.93
CA GLY A 242 -9.88 48.41 4.65
C GLY A 242 -10.13 47.44 3.49
N VAL A 243 -10.73 47.95 2.40
CA VAL A 243 -11.02 47.13 1.21
C VAL A 243 -9.75 46.49 0.64
N ASP A 244 -8.62 47.20 0.69
CA ASP A 244 -7.33 46.68 0.21
C ASP A 244 -6.80 45.54 1.10
N ASP A 245 -6.97 45.63 2.42
CA ASP A 245 -6.61 44.54 3.34
C ASP A 245 -7.45 43.28 3.04
N ILE A 246 -8.77 43.45 2.83
CA ILE A 246 -9.67 42.33 2.49
C ILE A 246 -9.24 41.67 1.17
N LYS A 247 -8.86 42.46 0.16
CA LYS A 247 -8.35 41.95 -1.12
C LYS A 247 -7.06 41.17 -0.95
N ASP A 248 -6.14 41.65 -0.12
CA ASP A 248 -4.88 40.95 0.15
C ASP A 248 -5.11 39.65 0.96
N CYS A 249 -6.01 39.66 1.96
CA CYS A 249 -6.42 38.44 2.68
C CYS A 249 -7.08 37.42 1.71
N PHE A 250 -7.91 37.88 0.78
CA PHE A 250 -8.57 37.03 -0.22
C PHE A 250 -7.56 36.43 -1.22
N TYR A 251 -6.61 37.23 -1.71
CA TYR A 251 -5.51 36.75 -2.54
C TYR A 251 -4.71 35.62 -1.86
N GLY A 252 -4.45 35.76 -0.54
CA GLY A 252 -3.82 34.70 0.26
C GLY A 252 -4.62 33.39 0.27
N VAL A 253 -5.95 33.48 0.43
CA VAL A 253 -6.85 32.31 0.37
C VAL A 253 -6.83 31.65 -1.00
N ALA A 254 -6.97 32.42 -2.09
CA ALA A 254 -6.96 31.86 -3.43
C ALA A 254 -5.62 31.17 -3.75
N LEU A 255 -4.49 31.81 -3.40
CA LEU A 255 -3.16 31.25 -3.64
C LEU A 255 -2.89 29.98 -2.82
N SER A 256 -3.29 29.96 -1.55
CA SER A 256 -3.13 28.78 -0.68
C SER A 256 -4.01 27.62 -1.13
N LEU A 257 -5.20 27.89 -1.68
CA LEU A 257 -6.08 26.86 -2.24
C LEU A 257 -5.51 26.25 -3.52
N LEU A 258 -4.97 27.07 -4.43
CA LEU A 258 -4.25 26.56 -5.62
C LEU A 258 -3.08 25.68 -5.22
N TYR A 259 -2.25 26.12 -4.26
CA TYR A 259 -1.12 25.33 -3.75
C TYR A 259 -1.56 24.01 -3.11
N LEU A 260 -2.66 24.00 -2.34
CA LEU A 260 -3.22 22.77 -1.76
C LEU A 260 -3.58 21.76 -2.85
N ILE A 261 -4.22 22.21 -3.94
CA ILE A 261 -4.59 21.33 -5.07
C ILE A 261 -3.34 20.74 -5.73
N GLU A 262 -2.30 21.54 -5.94
CA GLU A 262 -1.04 21.10 -6.54
C GLU A 262 -0.38 19.99 -5.73
N VAL A 263 -0.26 20.19 -4.43
CA VAL A 263 0.38 19.23 -3.52
C VAL A 263 -0.45 17.95 -3.42
N LEU A 264 -1.78 18.05 -3.33
CA LEU A 264 -2.66 16.89 -3.34
C LEU A 264 -2.52 16.09 -4.64
N ALA A 265 -2.56 16.76 -5.80
CA ALA A 265 -2.43 16.10 -7.10
C ALA A 265 -1.08 15.39 -7.25
N LEU A 266 0.00 16.01 -6.78
CA LEU A 266 1.35 15.42 -6.75
C LEU A 266 1.38 14.15 -5.90
N GLU A 267 0.99 14.25 -4.63
CA GLU A 267 1.03 13.13 -3.69
C GLU A 267 0.13 11.97 -4.13
N ILE A 268 -1.09 12.27 -4.60
CA ILE A 268 -2.01 11.25 -5.12
C ILE A 268 -1.36 10.50 -6.28
N SER A 269 -0.74 11.21 -7.23
CA SER A 269 -0.11 10.58 -8.41
C SER A 269 1.02 9.63 -8.00
N VAL A 270 1.88 10.06 -7.06
CA VAL A 270 3.00 9.23 -6.57
C VAL A 270 2.49 8.04 -5.75
N GLU A 271 1.51 8.25 -4.86
CA GLU A 271 0.92 7.20 -4.04
C GLU A 271 0.16 6.17 -4.87
N GLN A 272 -0.53 6.58 -5.94
CA GLN A 272 -1.20 5.66 -6.86
C GLN A 272 -0.20 4.73 -7.55
N GLU A 273 0.89 5.30 -8.08
CA GLU A 273 1.92 4.52 -8.76
C GLU A 273 2.61 3.57 -7.76
N ALA A 274 2.94 4.07 -6.57
CA ALA A 274 3.52 3.26 -5.49
C ALA A 274 2.59 2.10 -5.08
N HIS A 275 1.30 2.38 -4.91
CA HIS A 275 0.30 1.39 -4.54
C HIS A 275 0.13 0.32 -5.63
N ALA A 276 0.12 0.72 -6.91
CA ALA A 276 0.09 -0.19 -8.05
C ALA A 276 1.31 -1.13 -8.08
N ILE A 277 2.51 -0.58 -7.89
CA ILE A 277 3.75 -1.34 -7.81
C ILE A 277 3.69 -2.33 -6.63
N PHE A 278 3.23 -1.87 -5.46
CA PHE A 278 3.13 -2.70 -4.27
C PHE A 278 2.18 -3.90 -4.49
N SER A 279 1.00 -3.63 -5.06
CA SER A 279 0.00 -4.65 -5.36
C SER A 279 0.47 -5.68 -6.38
N ASP A 280 1.06 -5.23 -7.50
CA ASP A 280 1.51 -6.12 -8.57
C ASP A 280 2.64 -7.05 -8.10
N ILE A 281 3.63 -6.49 -7.42
CA ILE A 281 4.83 -7.22 -7.03
C ILE A 281 4.53 -8.22 -5.92
N TYR A 282 3.76 -7.82 -4.90
CA TYR A 282 3.39 -8.72 -3.81
C TYR A 282 2.39 -9.78 -4.27
N GLY A 283 1.41 -9.41 -5.12
CA GLY A 283 0.49 -10.36 -5.74
C GLY A 283 1.22 -11.48 -6.48
N LYS A 284 2.16 -11.12 -7.37
CA LYS A 284 3.01 -12.08 -8.09
C LYS A 284 3.88 -12.94 -7.15
N HIS A 285 4.35 -12.37 -6.05
CA HIS A 285 5.13 -13.12 -5.06
C HIS A 285 4.29 -14.24 -4.43
N ILE A 286 3.10 -13.91 -3.91
CA ILE A 286 2.24 -14.89 -3.25
C ILE A 286 1.67 -15.91 -4.24
N GLU A 287 1.32 -15.52 -5.47
CA GLU A 287 0.87 -16.48 -6.49
C GLU A 287 1.90 -17.57 -6.78
N ARG A 288 3.18 -17.20 -6.87
CA ARG A 288 4.28 -18.18 -7.02
C ARG A 288 4.38 -19.10 -5.82
N GLN A 289 4.25 -18.56 -4.61
CA GLN A 289 4.30 -19.36 -3.38
C GLN A 289 3.09 -20.31 -3.26
N ARG A 290 1.90 -19.87 -3.69
CA ARG A 290 0.68 -20.70 -3.71
C ARG A 290 0.80 -21.91 -4.63
N GLY A 291 1.64 -21.85 -5.66
CA GLY A 291 2.00 -23.04 -6.46
C GLY A 291 2.68 -24.15 -5.65
N PHE A 292 3.40 -23.79 -4.59
CA PHE A 292 4.07 -24.74 -3.68
C PHE A 292 3.24 -25.02 -2.41
N TYR A 293 2.50 -24.01 -1.94
CA TYR A 293 1.71 -24.02 -0.71
C TYR A 293 0.28 -23.53 -0.99
N PRO A 294 -0.63 -24.39 -1.47
CA PRO A 294 -1.96 -23.95 -1.92
C PRO A 294 -2.84 -23.30 -0.83
N VAL A 295 -2.51 -23.56 0.44
CA VAL A 295 -3.27 -23.13 1.63
C VAL A 295 -2.94 -21.69 2.05
N LEU A 296 -1.92 -21.05 1.46
CA LEU A 296 -1.54 -19.69 1.82
C LEU A 296 -2.69 -18.69 1.60
N LYS A 297 -2.80 -17.72 2.49
CA LYS A 297 -3.74 -16.60 2.36
C LYS A 297 -3.54 -15.86 1.03
N ALA A 298 -4.65 -15.41 0.45
CA ALA A 298 -4.61 -14.55 -0.73
C ALA A 298 -4.32 -13.10 -0.30
N PRO A 299 -3.39 -12.38 -0.97
CA PRO A 299 -3.15 -10.98 -0.71
C PRO A 299 -4.31 -10.14 -1.27
N LEU A 300 -4.58 -9.00 -0.64
CA LEU A 300 -5.42 -7.97 -1.24
C LEU A 300 -4.75 -7.47 -2.53
N GLN A 301 -5.55 -7.22 -3.55
CA GLN A 301 -5.09 -6.65 -4.80
C GLN A 301 -5.94 -5.44 -5.14
N ILE A 302 -5.36 -4.49 -5.87
CA ILE A 302 -6.08 -3.35 -6.41
C ILE A 302 -7.16 -3.87 -7.36
N ALA A 303 -8.42 -3.62 -7.01
CA ALA A 303 -9.46 -3.51 -8.02
C ALA A 303 -9.17 -2.21 -8.78
N GLU A 304 -9.06 -2.29 -10.11
CA GLU A 304 -8.77 -1.20 -11.04
C GLU A 304 -9.07 0.19 -10.47
N VAL A 305 -8.03 1.00 -10.20
CA VAL A 305 -8.21 2.33 -9.60
C VAL A 305 -8.88 3.23 -10.62
N VAL A 306 -10.20 3.37 -10.53
CA VAL A 306 -10.95 4.34 -11.33
C VAL A 306 -10.82 5.69 -10.62
N LEU A 307 -9.93 6.53 -11.15
CA LEU A 307 -9.91 7.94 -10.80
C LEU A 307 -11.27 8.54 -11.18
N PRO A 308 -11.90 9.28 -10.26
CA PRO A 308 -13.05 10.07 -10.61
C PRO A 308 -12.81 11.06 -11.74
N GLU A 309 -13.75 11.15 -12.67
CA GLU A 309 -13.67 12.05 -13.83
C GLU A 309 -13.48 13.52 -13.44
N ASP A 310 -14.01 13.94 -12.28
CA ASP A 310 -13.94 15.31 -11.78
C ASP A 310 -12.53 15.74 -11.32
N VAL A 311 -11.63 14.77 -11.13
CA VAL A 311 -10.25 14.99 -10.66
C VAL A 311 -9.23 14.40 -11.63
N ASN A 312 -9.71 13.65 -12.62
CA ASN A 312 -8.88 13.12 -13.68
C ASN A 312 -8.24 14.29 -14.46
N ASP A 313 -6.99 14.12 -14.88
CA ASP A 313 -6.21 15.11 -15.66
C ASP A 313 -5.66 16.35 -14.93
N TYR A 314 -5.70 16.45 -13.60
CA TYR A 314 -5.08 17.61 -12.92
C TYR A 314 -3.55 17.64 -13.07
N LEU A 315 -2.89 16.49 -12.92
CA LEU A 315 -1.44 16.35 -13.04
C LEU A 315 -1.12 15.07 -13.82
N ASP A 316 -0.26 15.17 -14.82
CA ASP A 316 0.28 13.99 -15.50
C ASP A 316 1.18 13.21 -14.51
N PRO A 317 0.95 11.90 -14.30
CA PRO A 317 1.77 11.09 -13.41
C PRO A 317 3.27 11.19 -13.70
N ARG A 318 3.68 11.37 -14.96
CA ARG A 318 5.09 11.55 -15.32
C ARG A 318 5.66 12.86 -14.82
N VAL A 319 4.88 13.95 -14.90
CA VAL A 319 5.30 15.26 -14.37
C VAL A 319 5.43 15.18 -12.85
N ALA A 320 4.51 14.47 -12.19
CA ALA A 320 4.58 14.21 -10.75
C ALA A 320 5.88 13.47 -10.37
N LEU A 321 6.18 12.36 -11.04
CA LEU A 321 7.37 11.55 -10.77
C LEU A 321 8.68 12.30 -11.07
N ASN A 322 8.73 13.06 -12.16
CA ASN A 322 9.89 13.90 -12.48
C ASN A 322 10.14 14.95 -11.40
N HIS A 323 9.08 15.56 -10.85
CA HIS A 323 9.21 16.60 -9.83
C HIS A 323 9.90 16.10 -8.55
N VAL A 324 9.58 14.86 -8.15
CA VAL A 324 10.21 14.22 -6.98
C VAL A 324 11.50 13.47 -7.33
N GLY A 325 12.02 13.63 -8.56
CA GLY A 325 13.30 13.07 -9.00
C GLY A 325 13.29 11.54 -9.16
N LEU A 326 12.14 10.96 -9.48
CA LEU A 326 11.97 9.50 -9.62
C LEU A 326 12.09 9.01 -11.06
N VAL A 327 12.03 9.92 -12.05
CA VAL A 327 12.15 9.66 -13.49
C VAL A 327 12.99 10.76 -14.12
#